data_AF-A0A0Q4XX87-F1
#
_entry.id   AF-A0A0Q4XX87-F1
#
_cell.length_a   1.000
_cell.length_b   1.000
_cell.length_c   1.000
_cell.angle_alpha   90.00
_cell.angle_beta   90.00
_cell.angle_gamma   90.00
#
_symmetry.space_group_name_H-M   'P 1'
#
loop_
_entity.id
_entity.type
_entity.pdbx_description
1 polymer ?
#
loop_
_entity_poly.entity_id
_entity_poly.type
_entity_poly.pdbx_seq_one_letter_code
_entity_poly.pdbx_strand_id
1 'polypeptide(L)'
;MKPMRWSEEKNDSLRADRGVSFESMVIAIEGGGLLDILAHPNQEKYPRQRVLVVDYEHYAYLVPFVEEATYYFLKTIIPSRKATRDYLHQGGEHAED
;
A
#
# COMPACT_ATOMS: atom_id res chain seq x y z
N MET A 1 4.53 14.35 -7.34
CA MET A 1 4.00 12.98 -7.55
C MET A 1 2.85 13.05 -8.56
N LYS A 2 2.64 12.00 -9.37
CA LYS A 2 1.40 11.90 -10.15
C LYS A 2 0.22 11.72 -9.18
N PRO A 3 -0.97 12.30 -9.46
CA PRO A 3 -2.15 12.08 -8.64
C PRO A 3 -2.50 10.59 -8.54
N MET A 4 -3.01 10.17 -7.39
CA MET A 4 -3.55 8.82 -7.19
C MET A 4 -5.04 8.82 -7.49
N ARG A 5 -5.51 7.81 -8.22
CA ARG A 5 -6.91 7.60 -8.56
C ARG A 5 -7.33 6.17 -8.23
N TRP A 6 -8.61 6.00 -7.97
CA TRP A 6 -9.24 4.72 -7.68
C TRP A 6 -10.69 4.73 -8.15
N SER A 7 -11.32 3.55 -8.17
CA SER A 7 -12.76 3.43 -8.34
C SER A 7 -13.46 3.73 -7.01
N GLU A 8 -14.47 4.60 -7.02
CA GLU A 8 -15.28 4.92 -5.83
C GLU A 8 -16.01 3.66 -5.31
N GLU A 9 -16.69 2.92 -6.19
CA GLU A 9 -17.35 1.65 -5.84
C GLU A 9 -16.40 0.67 -5.14
N LYS A 10 -15.15 0.59 -5.62
CA LYS A 10 -14.14 -0.26 -4.98
C LYS A 10 -13.71 0.28 -3.61
N ASN A 11 -13.62 1.60 -3.46
CA ASN A 11 -13.29 2.26 -2.20
C ASN A 11 -14.36 1.99 -1.15
N ASP A 12 -15.63 2.15 -1.50
CA ASP A 12 -16.77 1.85 -0.62
C ASP A 12 -16.79 0.38 -0.21
N SER A 13 -16.53 -0.53 -1.15
CA SER A 13 -16.42 -1.97 -0.86
C SER A 13 -15.30 -2.26 0.15
N LEU A 14 -14.13 -1.63 0.03
CA LEU A 14 -13.02 -1.81 0.97
C LEU A 14 -13.34 -1.23 2.35
N ARG A 15 -14.03 -0.09 2.39
CA ARG A 15 -14.46 0.54 3.65
C ARG A 15 -15.46 -0.35 4.38
N ALA A 16 -16.42 -0.95 3.66
CA ALA A 16 -17.41 -1.86 4.23
C ALA A 16 -16.83 -3.22 4.66
N ASP A 17 -15.97 -3.83 3.85
CA ASP A 17 -15.43 -5.18 4.10
C ASP A 17 -14.26 -5.19 5.09
N ARG A 18 -13.43 -4.14 5.09
CA ARG A 18 -12.12 -4.15 5.75
C ARG A 18 -11.84 -2.92 6.62
N GLY A 19 -12.76 -1.96 6.65
CA GLY A 19 -12.58 -0.72 7.42
C GLY A 19 -11.46 0.20 6.89
N VAL A 20 -10.96 -0.02 5.68
CA VAL A 20 -9.87 0.77 5.07
C VAL A 20 -10.32 1.41 3.77
N SER A 21 -9.74 2.58 3.45
CA SER A 21 -10.06 3.32 2.24
C SER A 21 -8.79 3.77 1.51
N PHE A 22 -8.90 3.98 0.20
CA PHE A 22 -7.79 4.53 -0.60
C PHE A 22 -7.40 5.92 -0.13
N GLU A 23 -8.36 6.74 0.30
CA GLU A 23 -8.10 8.06 0.89
C GLU A 23 -7.16 7.95 2.09
N SER A 24 -7.46 7.03 3.02
CA SER A 24 -6.61 6.76 4.19
C SER A 24 -5.20 6.35 3.79
N MET A 25 -5.05 5.49 2.77
CA MET A 25 -3.73 5.06 2.28
C MET A 25 -2.95 6.22 1.65
N VAL A 26 -3.61 7.09 0.89
CA VAL A 26 -2.97 8.26 0.28
C VAL A 26 -2.48 9.22 1.37
N ILE A 27 -3.33 9.52 2.35
CA ILE A 27 -2.96 10.38 3.48
C ILE A 27 -1.77 9.78 4.24
N ALA A 28 -1.76 8.46 4.47
CA ALA A 28 -0.64 7.77 5.11
C ALA A 28 0.66 7.92 4.29
N ILE A 29 0.59 7.70 2.97
CA ILE A 29 1.74 7.87 2.07
C ILE A 29 2.27 9.32 2.11
N GLU A 30 1.39 10.31 2.02
CA GLU A 30 1.76 11.74 2.09
C GLU A 30 2.33 12.12 3.46
N GLY A 31 1.89 11.45 4.52
CA GLY A 31 2.40 11.56 5.89
C GLY A 31 3.71 10.80 6.16
N GLY A 32 4.32 10.17 5.14
CA GLY A 32 5.59 9.44 5.29
C GLY A 32 5.45 7.95 5.59
N GLY A 33 4.24 7.40 5.54
CA GLY A 33 3.96 5.96 5.75
C GLY A 33 4.28 5.06 4.57
N LEU A 34 4.86 5.56 3.48
CA LEU A 34 5.33 4.72 2.38
C LEU A 34 6.64 4.01 2.78
N LEU A 35 6.57 2.70 2.98
CA LEU A 35 7.70 1.88 3.43
C LEU A 35 8.55 1.38 2.25
N ASP A 36 7.92 0.92 1.17
CA ASP A 36 8.61 0.40 -0.02
C ASP A 36 7.71 0.36 -1.27
N ILE A 37 8.32 0.15 -2.44
CA ILE A 37 7.65 -0.08 -3.73
C ILE A 37 8.17 -1.38 -4.36
N LEU A 38 7.35 -2.42 -4.33
CA LEU A 38 7.69 -3.74 -4.86
C LEU A 38 7.28 -3.90 -6.32
N ALA A 39 8.12 -4.57 -7.09
CA ALA A 39 7.74 -5.08 -8.41
C ALA A 39 6.75 -6.24 -8.26
N HIS A 40 5.75 -6.32 -9.15
CA HIS A 40 4.89 -7.50 -9.24
C HIS A 40 5.74 -8.74 -9.58
N PRO A 41 5.60 -9.89 -8.89
CA PRO A 41 6.48 -11.05 -9.08
C PRO A 41 6.40 -11.63 -10.50
N ASN A 42 5.25 -11.49 -11.15
CA ASN A 42 5.07 -11.84 -12.56
C ASN A 42 5.07 -10.56 -13.42
N GLN A 43 6.26 -10.03 -13.68
CA GLN A 43 6.44 -8.83 -14.53
C GLN A 43 6.07 -9.10 -15.99
N GLU A 44 6.25 -10.32 -16.49
CA GLU A 44 5.90 -10.67 -17.87
C GLU A 44 4.40 -10.49 -18.14
N LYS A 45 3.56 -10.89 -17.19
CA LYS A 45 2.11 -10.75 -17.29
C LYS A 45 1.59 -9.38 -16.85
N TYR A 46 2.31 -8.70 -15.94
CA TYR A 46 1.90 -7.42 -15.36
C TYR A 46 3.03 -6.39 -15.29
N PRO A 47 3.60 -5.97 -16.45
CA PRO A 47 4.83 -5.17 -16.50
C PRO A 47 4.66 -3.74 -15.97
N ARG A 48 3.42 -3.23 -15.93
CA ARG A 48 3.09 -1.88 -15.44
C ARG A 48 2.50 -1.88 -14.03
N GLN A 49 2.42 -3.05 -13.39
CA GLN A 49 1.89 -3.18 -12.05
C GLN A 49 3.01 -3.28 -11.02
N ARG A 50 2.87 -2.47 -9.97
CA ARG A 50 3.73 -2.46 -8.80
C ARG A 50 2.87 -2.47 -7.55
N VAL A 51 3.49 -2.64 -6.40
CA VAL A 51 2.80 -2.71 -5.10
C VAL A 51 3.47 -1.72 -4.16
N LEU A 52 2.67 -0.80 -3.60
CA LEU A 52 3.14 0.05 -2.50
C LEU A 52 3.00 -0.74 -1.20
N VAL A 53 4.01 -0.64 -0.34
CA VAL A 53 3.93 -1.11 1.05
C VAL A 53 3.72 0.12 1.92
N VAL A 54 2.58 0.19 2.60
CA VAL A 54 2.14 1.37 3.34
C VAL A 54 1.93 1.02 4.81
N ASP A 55 2.56 1.74 5.71
CA ASP A 55 2.22 1.76 7.14
C ASP A 55 0.96 2.60 7.34
N TYR A 56 -0.06 1.98 7.90
CA TYR A 56 -1.26 2.65 8.36
C TYR A 56 -1.68 2.05 9.71
N GLU A 57 -1.74 2.87 10.75
CA GLU A 57 -2.07 2.45 12.13
C GLU A 57 -1.19 1.29 12.64
N HIS A 58 0.13 1.36 12.38
CA HIS A 58 1.13 0.35 12.79
C HIS A 58 0.91 -1.04 12.16
N TYR A 59 0.23 -1.07 11.02
CA TYR A 59 0.04 -2.29 10.25
C TYR A 59 0.38 -2.03 8.78
N ALA A 60 1.13 -2.95 8.16
CA ALA A 60 1.53 -2.80 6.78
C ALA A 60 0.44 -3.33 5.82
N TYR A 61 0.10 -2.50 4.85
CA TYR A 61 -0.83 -2.80 3.77
C TYR A 61 -0.10 -2.82 2.43
N LEU A 62 -0.47 -3.79 1.60
CA LEU A 62 -0.04 -3.87 0.21
C LEU A 62 -1.11 -3.21 -0.66
N VAL A 63 -0.69 -2.21 -1.44
CA VAL A 63 -1.56 -1.45 -2.33
C VAL A 63 -1.06 -1.62 -3.77
N PRO A 64 -1.56 -2.63 -4.51
CA PRO A 64 -1.25 -2.78 -5.92
C PRO A 64 -1.74 -1.59 -6.73
N PHE A 65 -0.88 -1.06 -7.60
CA PHE A 65 -1.18 0.05 -8.49
C PHE A 65 -0.64 -0.16 -9.89
N VAL A 66 -1.28 0.49 -10.85
CA VAL A 66 -0.80 0.59 -12.24
C VAL A 66 -0.36 2.02 -12.49
N GLU A 67 0.82 2.18 -13.08
CA GLU A 67 1.27 3.48 -13.54
C GLU A 67 0.71 3.81 -14.92
N GLU A 68 0.00 4.93 -14.99
CA GLU A 68 -0.49 5.54 -16.22
C GLU A 68 0.32 6.81 -16.54
N ALA A 69 0.09 7.41 -17.71
CA ALA A 69 0.85 8.58 -18.16
C ALA A 69 0.72 9.75 -17.17
N THR A 70 -0.48 10.00 -16.63
CA THR A 70 -0.79 11.19 -15.82
C THR A 70 -1.23 10.88 -14.39
N TYR A 71 -1.44 9.61 -14.01
CA TYR A 71 -1.89 9.22 -12.67
C TYR A 71 -1.39 7.82 -12.28
N TYR A 72 -1.48 7.50 -10.99
CA TYR A 72 -1.37 6.14 -10.47
C TYR A 72 -2.77 5.60 -10.17
N PHE A 73 -3.10 4.41 -10.67
CA PHE A 73 -4.40 3.79 -10.41
C PHE A 73 -4.28 2.70 -9.34
N LEU A 74 -4.88 2.92 -8.17
CA LEU A 74 -4.89 1.96 -7.07
C LEU A 74 -5.96 0.91 -7.30
N LYS A 75 -5.59 -0.38 -7.17
CA LYS A 75 -6.50 -1.49 -7.46
C LYS A 75 -7.18 -2.06 -6.24
N THR A 76 -6.46 -2.19 -5.13
CA THR A 76 -6.97 -2.80 -3.89
C THR A 76 -6.06 -2.49 -2.71
N ILE A 77 -6.51 -2.83 -1.51
CA ILE A 77 -5.76 -2.70 -0.24
C ILE A 77 -5.79 -4.07 0.43
N ILE A 78 -4.61 -4.64 0.69
CA ILE A 78 -4.46 -5.99 1.23
C ILE A 78 -3.66 -5.90 2.53
N PRO A 79 -4.25 -6.19 3.70
CA PRO A 79 -3.48 -6.28 4.94
C PRO A 79 -2.44 -7.40 4.82
N SER A 80 -1.20 -7.14 5.21
CA SER A 80 -0.12 -8.12 5.09
C SER A 80 0.65 -8.27 6.39
N ARG A 81 0.30 -9.31 7.16
CA ARG A 81 1.07 -9.71 8.36
C ARG A 81 2.55 -9.91 8.07
N LYS A 82 2.87 -10.44 6.88
CA LYS A 82 4.26 -10.63 6.44
C LYS A 82 4.97 -9.27 6.32
N ALA A 83 4.36 -8.31 5.62
CA ALA A 83 4.94 -6.97 5.49
C ALA A 83 5.02 -6.26 6.85
N THR A 84 4.03 -6.41 7.73
CA THR A 84 4.08 -5.83 9.08
C THR A 84 5.31 -6.32 9.83
N ARG A 85 5.55 -7.64 9.81
CA ARG A 85 6.76 -8.20 10.43
C ARG A 85 8.04 -7.68 9.76
N ASP A 86 8.10 -7.74 8.43
CA ASP A 86 9.32 -7.48 7.68
C ASP A 86 9.70 -5.99 7.68
N TYR A 87 8.74 -5.06 7.74
CA TYR A 87 9.00 -3.62 7.68
C TYR A 87 8.83 -2.88 9.01
N LEU A 88 7.91 -3.30 9.89
CA LEU A 88 7.58 -2.55 11.11
C LEU A 88 8.15 -3.20 12.39
N HIS A 89 8.44 -4.51 12.37
CA HIS A 89 8.92 -5.22 13.57
C HIS A 89 10.43 -5.52 13.55
N GLN A 90 11.13 -5.31 12.44
CA GLN A 90 12.59 -5.55 12.37
C GLN A 90 13.44 -4.54 13.17
N GLY A 91 12.82 -3.53 13.79
CA GLY A 91 13.49 -2.56 14.68
C GLY A 91 13.39 -2.86 16.19
N GLY A 92 12.84 -4.01 16.58
CA GLY A 92 12.58 -4.36 17.99
C GLY A 92 13.74 -5.00 18.78
N GLU A 93 14.95 -5.09 18.22
CA GLU A 93 16.10 -5.70 18.89
C GLU A 93 17.29 -4.73 18.99
N HIS A 94 17.12 -3.65 19.75
CA HIS A 94 18.15 -3.06 20.63
C HIS A 94 17.57 -1.81 21.31
N ALA A 95 16.99 -2.00 22.49
CA ALA A 95 17.01 -0.97 23.52
C ALA A 95 17.55 -1.69 24.76
N GLU A 96 18.74 -1.27 25.15
CA GLU A 96 19.66 -1.87 26.11
C GLU A 96 19.04 -2.01 27.52
N ASP A 97 19.53 -3.02 28.25
CA ASP A 97 19.29 -3.34 29.67
C ASP A 97 19.62 -2.16 30.61
#